data_AF-A0A6J8CRS3-F1
#
_entry.id   AF-A0A6J8CRS3-F1
#
_cell.length_a   1.000
_cell.length_b   1.000
_cell.length_c   1.000
_cell.angle_alpha   90.00
_cell.angle_beta   90.00
_cell.angle_gamma   90.00
#
_symmetry.space_group_name_H-M   'P 1'
#
loop_
_entity.id
_entity.type
_entity.pdbx_description
1 polymer ?
#
loop_
_entity_poly.entity_id
_entity_poly.type
_entity_poly.pdbx_seq_one_letter_code
_entity_poly.pdbx_strand_id
1 'polypeptide(L)'
;MKNAWSSCVRPMDFKGILPGESLSCFIDRVVNPDTDYLTQCGKTIDEVAKVLKSIQFEYKVMRTIKGGSIGKGTAVRGLSDVDLIFPIYDITSVETLKQKMDEIKDAIHILLSSNFTITGSQTTTWAYTTTILVNGSSQEVDIMPILNITKDPSNLTDEEIKMIHTKMRGKAGSTENGYYNRCLRPLQIKFIGQHEEKIKRVIRLIKYWIKTNNHTIIKSIAVELLVIGSWEDLGKPDSDVAEGKISKMVFEKLRNFGNINLSWSNYYEPTDYPIPPKPYILDPVDPYNNVISEITNHYCRDEYVPPADMEVMKKVSKLQSDAERAFDGFE
;
A
#
# COMPACT_ATOMS: atom_id res chain seq x y z
N MET A 1 -22.62 -34.47 26.60
CA MET A 1 -21.67 -33.76 27.49
C MET A 1 -20.63 -33.07 26.62
N LYS A 2 -20.44 -31.75 26.82
CA LYS A 2 -19.27 -30.89 26.50
C LYS A 2 -18.68 -31.04 25.08
N ASN A 3 -18.67 -30.00 24.25
CA ASN A 3 -17.77 -28.85 24.40
C ASN A 3 -18.53 -27.55 24.05
N ALA A 4 -18.78 -26.65 24.99
CA ALA A 4 -17.83 -25.64 25.45
C ALA A 4 -17.26 -24.75 24.32
N TRP A 5 -18.13 -24.19 23.48
CA TRP A 5 -17.88 -22.91 22.80
C TRP A 5 -18.65 -21.82 23.53
N SER A 6 -18.30 -21.59 24.80
CA SER A 6 -18.61 -20.34 25.48
C SER A 6 -17.29 -19.64 25.78
N SER A 7 -17.31 -18.32 25.61
CA SER A 7 -16.28 -17.35 26.00
C SER A 7 -14.96 -17.36 25.21
N CYS A 8 -14.99 -16.80 24.00
CA CYS A 8 -14.02 -15.77 23.62
C CYS A 8 -14.47 -15.00 22.36
N VAL A 9 -15.70 -14.44 22.38
CA VAL A 9 -15.93 -13.25 21.57
C VAL A 9 -15.13 -12.17 22.27
N ARG A 10 -13.90 -11.90 21.81
CA ARG A 10 -13.19 -10.69 22.22
C ARG A 10 -13.94 -9.52 21.58
N PRO A 11 -14.68 -8.70 22.34
CA PRO A 11 -15.47 -7.64 21.74
C PRO A 11 -14.54 -6.46 21.44
N MET A 12 -14.48 -6.09 20.16
CA MET A 12 -13.77 -4.91 19.61
C MET A 12 -12.23 -4.97 19.71
N ASP A 13 -11.46 -4.19 18.97
CA ASP A 13 -11.43 -2.74 19.13
C ASP A 13 -10.44 -2.09 18.15
N PHE A 14 -10.72 -0.86 17.72
CA PHE A 14 -9.64 0.10 17.46
C PHE A 14 -8.83 0.25 18.75
N LYS A 15 -7.92 -0.70 19.03
CA LYS A 15 -7.16 -0.82 20.27
C LYS A 15 -6.65 0.55 20.66
N GLY A 16 -7.16 1.06 21.78
CA GLY A 16 -6.77 2.35 22.32
C GLY A 16 -7.72 3.52 22.07
N ILE A 17 -8.92 3.37 21.47
CA ILE A 17 -9.95 4.43 21.57
C ILE A 17 -10.26 4.69 23.05
N LEU A 18 -10.13 5.94 23.48
CA LEU A 18 -10.43 6.34 24.85
C LEU A 18 -11.95 6.54 25.05
N PRO A 19 -12.49 6.37 26.27
CA PRO A 19 -13.89 6.66 26.54
C PRO A 19 -14.28 8.09 26.14
N GLY A 20 -15.30 8.24 25.28
CA GLY A 20 -15.77 9.53 24.78
C GLY A 20 -14.93 10.15 23.66
N GLU A 21 -13.85 9.49 23.22
CA GLU A 21 -13.03 9.98 22.12
C GLU A 21 -13.73 9.79 20.76
N SER A 22 -13.67 10.83 19.92
CA SER A 22 -14.18 10.75 18.55
C SER A 22 -13.26 9.87 17.68
N LEU A 23 -13.82 9.34 16.59
CA LEU A 23 -13.02 8.57 15.63
C LEU A 23 -11.85 9.41 15.06
N SER A 24 -12.09 10.69 14.78
CA SER A 24 -11.08 11.59 14.25
C SER A 24 -9.92 11.78 15.24
N CYS A 25 -10.22 12.02 16.52
CA CYS A 25 -9.21 12.12 17.58
C CYS A 25 -8.39 10.84 17.73
N PHE A 26 -9.04 9.68 17.65
CA PHE A 26 -8.34 8.40 17.67
C PHE A 26 -7.40 8.23 16.46
N ILE A 27 -7.88 8.57 15.26
CA ILE A 27 -7.06 8.52 14.04
C ILE A 27 -5.82 9.39 14.22
N ASP A 28 -5.96 10.62 14.70
CA ASP A 28 -4.83 11.53 14.89
C ASP A 28 -3.82 11.05 15.93
N ARG A 29 -4.31 10.51 17.05
CA ARG A 29 -3.47 10.10 18.15
C ARG A 29 -2.77 8.76 17.91
N VAL A 30 -3.46 7.78 17.33
CA VAL A 30 -2.99 6.38 17.28
C VAL A 30 -2.58 5.96 15.87
N VAL A 31 -3.31 6.38 14.86
CA VAL A 31 -3.20 5.83 13.50
C VAL A 31 -2.28 6.68 12.62
N ASN A 32 -2.49 7.99 12.62
CA ASN A 32 -1.73 8.92 11.79
C ASN A 32 -0.28 8.98 12.25
N PRO A 33 0.68 8.93 11.31
CA PRO A 33 2.08 9.11 11.64
C PRO A 33 2.30 10.53 12.16
N ASP A 34 3.14 10.68 13.19
CA ASP A 34 3.51 12.00 13.68
C ASP A 34 4.54 12.68 12.75
N THR A 35 4.64 14.00 12.87
CA THR A 35 5.49 14.84 12.03
C THR A 35 6.97 14.49 12.19
N ASP A 36 7.40 14.12 13.41
CA ASP A 36 8.79 13.77 13.70
C ASP A 36 9.17 12.47 12.99
N TYR A 37 8.32 11.45 13.05
CA TYR A 37 8.47 10.19 12.33
C TYR A 37 8.55 10.42 10.82
N LEU A 38 7.62 11.19 10.24
CA LEU A 38 7.64 11.48 8.79
C LEU A 38 8.90 12.23 8.38
N THR A 39 9.35 13.19 9.21
CA THR A 39 10.58 13.95 9.01
C THR A 39 11.78 13.00 9.03
N GLN A 40 11.82 12.06 9.97
CA GLN A 40 12.91 11.09 10.08
C GLN A 40 12.93 10.09 8.91
N CYS A 41 11.77 9.58 8.49
CA CYS A 41 11.68 8.79 7.26
C CYS A 41 12.17 9.58 6.04
N GLY A 42 11.78 10.85 5.92
CA GLY A 42 12.26 11.74 4.86
C GLY A 42 13.78 11.87 4.83
N LYS A 43 14.40 12.16 5.98
CA LYS A 43 15.87 12.21 6.11
C LYS A 43 16.54 10.89 5.73
N THR A 44 15.96 9.76 6.18
CA THR A 44 16.46 8.42 5.85
C THR A 44 16.44 8.18 4.34
N ILE A 45 15.33 8.54 3.68
CA ILE A 45 15.18 8.48 2.22
C ILE A 45 16.24 9.33 1.53
N ASP A 46 16.43 10.57 1.98
CA ASP A 46 17.36 11.51 1.34
C ASP A 46 18.81 11.04 1.43
N GLU A 47 19.24 10.53 2.60
CA GLU A 47 20.60 10.00 2.78
C GLU A 47 20.84 8.71 2.00
N VAL A 48 19.89 7.76 2.03
CA VAL A 48 20.00 6.51 1.23
C VAL A 48 20.02 6.84 -0.26
N ALA A 49 19.16 7.74 -0.72
CA ALA A 49 19.13 8.17 -2.11
C ALA A 49 20.43 8.85 -2.54
N LYS A 50 21.02 9.68 -1.67
CA LYS A 50 22.30 10.34 -1.92
C LYS A 50 23.43 9.32 -2.12
N VAL A 51 23.49 8.29 -1.27
CA VAL A 51 24.49 7.23 -1.35
C VAL A 51 24.29 6.39 -2.63
N LEU A 52 23.05 6.00 -2.96
CA LEU A 52 22.73 5.25 -4.19
C LEU A 52 23.07 6.03 -5.47
N LYS A 53 22.96 7.37 -5.45
CA LYS A 53 23.31 8.23 -6.60
C LYS A 53 24.81 8.58 -6.66
N SER A 54 25.60 8.12 -5.69
CA SER A 54 27.03 8.43 -5.62
C SER A 54 27.85 7.54 -6.56
N ILE A 55 29.08 7.97 -6.86
CA ILE A 55 30.03 7.18 -7.65
C ILE A 55 30.53 5.91 -6.95
N GLN A 56 30.24 5.74 -5.65
CA GLN A 56 30.59 4.52 -4.91
C GLN A 56 29.71 3.34 -5.29
N PHE A 57 28.49 3.61 -5.78
CA PHE A 57 27.61 2.56 -6.27
C PHE A 57 28.02 2.17 -7.68
N GLU A 58 28.27 0.89 -7.90
CA GLU A 58 28.70 0.35 -9.20
C GLU A 58 27.66 0.58 -10.30
N TYR A 59 26.38 0.66 -9.93
CA TYR A 59 25.28 0.90 -10.86
C TYR A 59 24.92 2.39 -10.91
N LYS A 60 24.80 2.93 -12.11
CA LYS A 60 24.41 4.32 -12.31
C LYS A 60 22.92 4.52 -11.98
N VAL A 61 22.65 5.34 -10.97
CA VAL A 61 21.30 5.74 -10.55
C VAL A 61 21.13 7.24 -10.76
N MET A 62 20.20 7.62 -11.63
CA MET A 62 19.92 9.03 -11.93
C MET A 62 18.85 9.64 -11.00
N ARG A 63 17.90 8.81 -10.56
CA ARG A 63 16.75 9.24 -9.77
C ARG A 63 16.30 8.13 -8.84
N THR A 64 15.76 8.54 -7.70
CA THR A 64 15.09 7.68 -6.73
C THR A 64 13.65 8.16 -6.55
N ILE A 65 12.78 7.24 -6.16
CA ILE A 65 11.34 7.47 -5.96
C ILE A 65 11.00 6.94 -4.59
N LYS A 66 10.34 7.77 -3.79
CA LYS A 66 9.79 7.36 -2.50
C LYS A 66 8.63 6.41 -2.75
N GLY A 67 8.80 5.17 -2.33
CA GLY A 67 7.84 4.08 -2.55
C GLY A 67 6.84 3.91 -1.41
N GLY A 68 6.08 2.82 -1.50
CA GLY A 68 5.33 2.26 -0.38
C GLY A 68 4.34 3.20 0.29
N SER A 69 4.06 2.92 1.55
CA SER A 69 3.04 3.67 2.30
C SER A 69 3.46 5.14 2.52
N ILE A 70 4.75 5.41 2.70
CA ILE A 70 5.21 6.78 2.91
C ILE A 70 5.14 7.61 1.61
N GLY A 71 5.46 7.01 0.46
CA GLY A 71 5.36 7.66 -0.85
C GLY A 71 3.92 7.92 -1.27
N LYS A 72 3.02 6.99 -0.96
CA LYS A 72 1.57 7.15 -1.16
C LYS A 72 0.91 8.12 -0.18
N GLY A 73 1.60 8.49 0.90
CA GLY A 73 1.00 9.25 2.00
C GLY A 73 0.00 8.43 2.83
N THR A 74 0.09 7.10 2.82
CA THR A 74 -0.80 6.17 3.55
C THR A 74 -0.07 5.41 4.66
N ALA A 75 1.07 5.94 5.13
CA ALA A 75 1.83 5.38 6.24
C ALA A 75 1.00 5.36 7.52
N VAL A 76 1.01 4.24 8.24
CA VAL A 76 0.45 4.08 9.58
C VAL A 76 1.56 4.24 10.60
N ARG A 77 1.29 4.95 11.71
CA ARG A 77 2.24 5.22 12.78
C ARG A 77 2.92 3.95 13.28
N GLY A 78 4.26 3.95 13.30
CA GLY A 78 5.08 2.85 13.85
C GLY A 78 4.94 1.51 13.12
N LEU A 79 4.23 1.47 11.99
CA LEU A 79 3.90 0.24 11.26
C LEU A 79 4.24 0.35 9.77
N SER A 80 5.06 1.31 9.37
CA SER A 80 5.42 1.51 7.96
C SER A 80 6.93 1.47 7.80
N ASP A 81 7.34 0.80 6.75
CA ASP A 81 8.68 0.74 6.19
C ASP A 81 8.96 1.93 5.26
N VAL A 82 10.25 2.17 5.02
CA VAL A 82 10.73 3.13 4.03
C VAL A 82 11.03 2.39 2.73
N ASP A 83 10.17 2.50 1.73
CA ASP A 83 10.47 1.98 0.40
C ASP A 83 11.18 3.02 -0.47
N LEU A 84 12.23 2.58 -1.18
CA LEU A 84 12.92 3.37 -2.19
C LEU A 84 13.02 2.58 -3.50
N ILE A 85 12.51 3.18 -4.57
CA ILE A 85 12.47 2.59 -5.91
C ILE A 85 13.38 3.40 -6.82
N PHE A 86 14.19 2.75 -7.65
CA PHE A 86 15.05 3.47 -8.59
C PHE A 86 15.36 2.66 -9.86
N PRO A 87 15.33 3.29 -11.05
CA PRO A 87 15.80 2.66 -12.27
C PRO A 87 17.33 2.59 -12.31
N ILE A 88 17.86 1.46 -12.75
CA ILE A 88 19.30 1.34 -13.06
C ILE A 88 19.52 1.80 -14.49
N TYR A 89 20.27 2.88 -14.67
CA TYR A 89 20.35 3.62 -15.93
C TYR A 89 20.74 2.74 -17.14
N ASP A 90 21.72 1.85 -16.96
CA ASP A 90 22.27 1.02 -18.05
C ASP A 90 21.54 -0.33 -18.23
N ILE A 91 20.47 -0.59 -17.49
CA ILE A 91 19.69 -1.84 -17.60
C ILE A 91 18.32 -1.55 -18.21
N THR A 92 18.12 -1.99 -19.46
CA THR A 92 16.94 -1.71 -20.29
C THR A 92 16.15 -2.94 -20.72
N SER A 93 16.57 -4.15 -20.31
CA SER A 93 15.79 -5.39 -20.48
C SER A 93 15.49 -6.09 -19.15
N VAL A 94 14.34 -6.76 -19.05
CA VAL A 94 13.97 -7.56 -17.87
C VAL A 94 14.90 -8.76 -17.70
N GLU A 95 15.37 -9.32 -18.81
CA GLU A 95 16.28 -10.45 -18.84
C GLU A 95 17.61 -10.10 -18.16
N THR A 96 18.20 -8.94 -18.50
CA THR A 96 19.43 -8.47 -17.88
C THR A 96 19.21 -8.07 -16.42
N LEU A 97 18.13 -7.37 -16.10
CA LEU A 97 17.81 -7.01 -14.71
C LEU A 97 17.67 -8.27 -13.83
N LYS A 98 16.98 -9.29 -14.34
CA LYS A 98 16.79 -10.56 -13.65
C LYS A 98 18.10 -11.30 -13.43
N GLN A 99 18.98 -11.34 -14.42
CA GLN A 99 20.29 -12.00 -14.31
C GLN A 99 21.20 -11.31 -13.28
N LYS A 100 21.16 -9.98 -13.23
CA LYS A 100 22.01 -9.18 -12.33
C LYS A 100 21.39 -8.90 -10.96
N MET A 101 20.15 -9.32 -10.71
CA MET A 101 19.40 -8.88 -9.53
C MET A 101 20.11 -9.22 -8.21
N ASP A 102 20.74 -10.39 -8.11
CA ASP A 102 21.46 -10.79 -6.90
C ASP A 102 22.77 -9.99 -6.74
N GLU A 103 23.54 -9.79 -7.82
CA GLU A 103 24.72 -8.91 -7.83
C GLU A 103 24.38 -7.46 -7.43
N ILE A 104 23.24 -6.94 -7.91
CA ILE A 104 22.74 -5.62 -7.56
C ILE A 104 22.43 -5.54 -6.06
N LYS A 105 21.78 -6.56 -5.49
CA LYS A 105 21.47 -6.60 -4.05
C LYS A 105 22.73 -6.68 -3.20
N ASP A 106 23.72 -7.45 -3.63
CA ASP A 106 25.02 -7.53 -2.95
C ASP A 106 25.75 -6.18 -3.00
N ALA A 107 25.73 -5.50 -4.15
CA ALA A 107 26.28 -4.15 -4.28
C ALA A 107 25.55 -3.14 -3.39
N ILE A 108 24.21 -3.21 -3.29
CA ILE A 108 23.42 -2.39 -2.36
C ILE A 108 23.85 -2.66 -0.92
N HIS A 109 23.97 -3.94 -0.52
CA HIS A 109 24.40 -4.32 0.82
C HIS A 109 25.77 -3.73 1.17
N ILE A 110 26.76 -3.89 0.29
CA ILE A 110 28.12 -3.38 0.49
C ILE A 110 28.10 -1.85 0.61
N LEU A 111 27.39 -1.18 -0.29
CA LEU A 111 27.28 0.28 -0.31
C LEU A 111 26.68 0.80 0.99
N LEU A 112 25.56 0.23 1.43
CA LEU A 112 24.89 0.68 2.65
C LEU A 112 25.71 0.35 3.90
N SER A 113 26.31 -0.84 3.97
CA SER A 113 27.13 -1.24 5.12
C SER A 113 28.37 -0.35 5.29
N SER A 114 28.86 0.23 4.19
CA SER A 114 29.99 1.15 4.21
C SER A 114 29.60 2.59 4.60
N ASN A 115 28.32 2.95 4.50
CA ASN A 115 27.83 4.31 4.73
C ASN A 115 26.94 4.45 5.96
N PHE A 116 26.37 3.35 6.48
CA PHE A 116 25.41 3.35 7.58
C PHE A 116 25.69 2.23 8.58
N THR A 117 25.24 2.41 9.82
CA THR A 117 25.13 1.29 10.77
C THR A 117 23.87 0.49 10.41
N ILE A 118 24.06 -0.78 10.10
CA ILE A 118 23.01 -1.72 9.72
C ILE A 118 22.75 -2.72 10.84
N THR A 119 21.47 -2.98 11.14
CA THR A 119 21.05 -4.05 12.04
C THR A 119 20.19 -5.07 11.29
N GLY A 120 20.84 -6.10 10.77
CA GLY A 120 20.17 -7.16 10.00
C GLY A 120 19.87 -6.76 8.56
N SER A 121 19.83 -7.77 7.71
CA SER A 121 19.48 -7.61 6.31
C SER A 121 18.86 -8.89 5.78
N GLN A 122 17.94 -8.72 4.85
CA GLN A 122 17.30 -9.81 4.13
C GLN A 122 17.13 -9.42 2.66
N THR A 123 16.98 -10.42 1.81
CA THR A 123 16.67 -10.21 0.39
C THR A 123 15.35 -10.86 0.06
N THR A 124 14.55 -10.18 -0.74
CA THR A 124 13.41 -10.79 -1.42
C THR A 124 13.78 -11.02 -2.89
N THR A 125 12.86 -11.54 -3.69
CA THR A 125 13.09 -11.60 -5.15
C THR A 125 13.37 -10.22 -5.76
N TRP A 126 12.80 -9.15 -5.17
CA TRP A 126 12.72 -7.83 -5.83
C TRP A 126 13.54 -6.74 -5.15
N ALA A 127 13.82 -6.89 -3.86
CA ALA A 127 14.38 -5.83 -3.04
C ALA A 127 15.43 -6.37 -2.08
N TYR A 128 16.32 -5.46 -1.68
CA TYR A 128 17.18 -5.60 -0.52
C TYR A 128 16.54 -4.84 0.65
N THR A 129 16.29 -5.53 1.75
CA THR A 129 15.65 -4.99 2.95
C THR A 129 16.65 -4.97 4.09
N THR A 130 16.74 -3.84 4.79
CA THR A 130 17.64 -3.72 5.95
C THR A 130 17.13 -2.67 6.93
N THR A 131 17.59 -2.75 8.18
CA THR A 131 17.37 -1.68 9.14
C THR A 131 18.62 -0.81 9.22
N ILE A 132 18.48 0.49 8.96
CA ILE A 132 19.59 1.45 9.03
C ILE A 132 19.38 2.46 10.15
N LEU A 133 20.47 2.86 10.80
CA LEU A 133 20.50 3.94 11.78
C LEU A 133 20.89 5.25 11.10
N VAL A 134 19.97 6.22 11.06
CA VAL A 134 20.22 7.57 10.53
C VAL A 134 19.92 8.58 11.64
N ASN A 135 20.92 9.37 12.03
CA ASN A 135 20.79 10.41 13.06
C ASN A 135 20.16 9.93 14.38
N GLY A 136 20.50 8.72 14.82
CA GLY A 136 20.00 8.14 16.07
C GLY A 136 18.60 7.51 15.97
N SER A 137 17.98 7.49 14.80
CA SER A 137 16.72 6.76 14.57
C SER A 137 16.91 5.59 13.63
N SER A 138 16.41 4.44 14.05
CA SER A 138 16.43 3.18 13.30
C SER A 138 15.21 3.11 12.39
N GLN A 139 15.41 2.79 11.11
CA GLN A 139 14.32 2.63 10.14
C GLN A 139 14.57 1.40 9.27
N GLU A 140 13.53 0.60 9.07
CA GLU A 140 13.51 -0.46 8.07
C GLU A 140 13.35 0.16 6.67
N VAL A 141 14.24 -0.22 5.75
CA VAL A 141 14.33 0.31 4.40
C VAL A 141 14.30 -0.81 3.39
N ASP A 142 13.39 -0.71 2.43
CA ASP A 142 13.24 -1.58 1.28
C ASP A 142 13.78 -0.90 0.02
N ILE A 143 14.87 -1.42 -0.52
CA ILE A 143 15.57 -0.86 -1.68
C ILE A 143 15.29 -1.73 -2.90
N MET A 144 14.51 -1.18 -3.85
CA MET A 144 13.98 -1.90 -5.00
C MET A 144 14.52 -1.32 -6.33
N PRO A 145 15.53 -1.97 -6.94
CA PRO A 145 15.95 -1.63 -8.29
C PRO A 145 14.87 -2.03 -9.32
N ILE A 146 14.63 -1.15 -10.30
CA ILE A 146 13.69 -1.38 -11.40
C ILE A 146 14.35 -1.17 -12.76
N LEU A 147 13.64 -1.61 -13.81
CA LEU A 147 14.08 -1.41 -15.19
C LEU A 147 14.07 0.07 -15.55
N ASN A 148 15.10 0.53 -16.28
CA ASN A 148 15.08 1.87 -16.85
C ASN A 148 14.30 1.86 -18.18
N ILE A 149 13.00 2.18 -18.09
CA ILE A 149 12.13 2.33 -19.26
C ILE A 149 12.24 3.74 -19.85
N THR A 150 12.32 4.75 -18.98
CA THR A 150 12.29 6.15 -19.36
C THR A 150 13.09 7.00 -18.38
N LYS A 151 13.37 8.25 -18.75
CA LYS A 151 14.09 9.20 -17.90
C LYS A 151 13.30 9.61 -16.65
N ASP A 152 11.97 9.70 -16.74
CA ASP A 152 11.11 9.99 -15.60
C ASP A 152 10.09 8.86 -15.35
N PRO A 153 10.45 7.86 -14.52
CA PRO A 153 9.56 6.73 -14.22
C PRO A 153 8.24 7.14 -13.54
N SER A 154 8.10 8.36 -13.03
CA SER A 154 6.83 8.86 -12.44
C SER A 154 5.85 9.43 -13.47
N ASN A 155 6.30 9.61 -14.72
CA ASN A 155 5.54 10.22 -15.81
C ASN A 155 5.73 9.42 -17.10
N LEU A 156 5.38 8.13 -17.04
CA LEU A 156 5.35 7.28 -18.24
C LEU A 156 4.31 7.79 -19.23
N THR A 157 4.62 7.73 -20.53
CA THR A 157 3.65 8.03 -21.59
C THR A 157 2.68 6.86 -21.79
N ASP A 158 1.54 7.12 -22.44
CA ASP A 158 0.57 6.07 -22.77
C ASP A 158 1.20 4.97 -23.64
N GLU A 159 2.11 5.32 -24.55
CA GLU A 159 2.86 4.35 -25.36
C GLU A 159 3.79 3.47 -24.52
N GLU A 160 4.50 4.06 -23.54
CA GLU A 160 5.39 3.33 -22.64
C GLU A 160 4.58 2.37 -21.75
N ILE A 161 3.44 2.83 -21.21
CA ILE A 161 2.53 2.00 -20.42
C ILE A 161 1.99 0.84 -21.27
N LYS A 162 1.49 1.13 -22.48
CA LYS A 162 0.98 0.13 -23.41
C LYS A 162 2.05 -0.87 -23.84
N MET A 163 3.29 -0.43 -24.02
CA MET A 163 4.43 -1.31 -24.28
C MET A 163 4.65 -2.27 -23.10
N ILE A 164 4.64 -1.77 -21.86
CA ILE A 164 4.78 -2.60 -20.66
C ILE A 164 3.65 -3.64 -20.58
N HIS A 165 2.39 -3.22 -20.72
CA HIS A 165 1.25 -4.14 -20.72
C HIS A 165 1.34 -5.20 -21.82
N THR A 166 1.80 -4.81 -23.01
CA THR A 166 2.04 -5.77 -24.11
C THR A 166 3.09 -6.80 -23.73
N LYS A 167 4.17 -6.40 -23.07
CA LYS A 167 5.22 -7.33 -22.58
C LYS A 167 4.75 -8.24 -21.46
N MET A 168 3.72 -7.84 -20.70
CA MET A 168 3.10 -8.61 -19.61
C MET A 168 2.07 -9.63 -20.10
N ARG A 169 1.52 -9.45 -21.32
CA ARG A 169 0.50 -10.32 -21.90
C ARG A 169 0.95 -11.79 -21.93
N GLY A 170 0.10 -12.67 -21.41
CA GLY A 170 0.37 -14.12 -21.36
C GLY A 170 1.43 -14.53 -20.34
N LYS A 171 1.91 -13.60 -19.50
CA LYS A 171 2.96 -13.84 -18.50
C LYS A 171 2.45 -13.76 -17.06
N ALA A 172 1.13 -13.77 -16.85
CA ALA A 172 0.53 -13.70 -15.51
C ALA A 172 1.12 -14.77 -14.58
N GLY A 173 1.51 -14.36 -13.36
CA GLY A 173 2.16 -15.24 -12.37
C GLY A 173 3.65 -15.53 -12.61
N SER A 174 4.23 -15.13 -13.76
CA SER A 174 5.66 -15.31 -14.00
C SER A 174 6.53 -14.28 -13.27
N THR A 175 7.80 -14.61 -13.05
CA THR A 175 8.80 -13.67 -12.51
C THR A 175 8.99 -12.45 -13.41
N GLU A 176 8.94 -12.63 -14.74
CA GLU A 176 9.08 -11.53 -15.71
C GLU A 176 7.95 -10.51 -15.58
N ASN A 177 6.71 -10.97 -15.46
CA ASN A 177 5.57 -10.11 -15.16
C ASN A 177 5.79 -9.35 -13.85
N GLY A 178 6.44 -10.00 -12.89
CA GLY A 178 6.90 -9.37 -11.67
C GLY A 178 7.75 -8.12 -11.93
N TYR A 179 8.80 -8.22 -12.74
CA TYR A 179 9.67 -7.09 -13.09
C TYR A 179 8.92 -5.94 -13.78
N TYR A 180 8.08 -6.26 -14.76
CA TYR A 180 7.27 -5.25 -15.46
C TYR A 180 6.29 -4.54 -14.51
N ASN A 181 5.63 -5.27 -13.60
CA ASN A 181 4.77 -4.68 -12.56
C ASN A 181 5.53 -3.66 -11.69
N ARG A 182 6.82 -3.91 -11.37
CA ARG A 182 7.61 -2.98 -10.54
C ARG A 182 7.89 -1.67 -11.28
N CYS A 183 7.99 -1.69 -12.60
CA CYS A 183 8.16 -0.49 -13.42
C CYS A 183 6.93 0.41 -13.39
N LEU A 184 5.75 -0.15 -13.08
CA LEU A 184 4.48 0.58 -12.98
C LEU A 184 4.21 1.12 -11.56
N ARG A 185 5.03 0.75 -10.56
CA ARG A 185 4.87 1.21 -9.17
C ARG A 185 4.84 2.73 -8.99
N PRO A 186 5.65 3.53 -9.71
CA PRO A 186 5.56 4.99 -9.61
C PRO A 186 4.16 5.52 -9.98
N LEU A 187 3.51 4.94 -10.99
CA LEU A 187 2.13 5.29 -11.36
C LEU A 187 1.13 4.87 -10.29
N GLN A 188 1.33 3.72 -9.63
CA GLN A 188 0.48 3.28 -8.51
C GLN A 188 0.63 4.23 -7.31
N ILE A 189 1.85 4.67 -7.03
CA ILE A 189 2.13 5.67 -5.99
C ILE A 189 1.41 6.97 -6.32
N LYS A 190 1.47 7.43 -7.57
CA LYS A 190 0.74 8.63 -8.05
C LYS A 190 -0.77 8.48 -7.93
N PHE A 191 -1.32 7.34 -8.36
CA PHE A 191 -2.75 7.05 -8.31
C PHE A 191 -3.31 7.14 -6.89
N ILE A 192 -2.62 6.55 -5.91
CA ILE A 192 -3.07 6.58 -4.51
C ILE A 192 -2.73 7.92 -3.86
N GLY A 193 -1.54 8.45 -4.16
CA GLY A 193 -0.99 9.66 -3.56
C GLY A 193 -1.73 10.94 -3.93
N GLN A 194 -2.47 10.96 -5.05
CA GLN A 194 -3.25 12.13 -5.47
C GLN A 194 -4.49 12.39 -4.61
N HIS A 195 -4.96 11.42 -3.82
CA HIS A 195 -6.17 11.59 -3.02
C HIS A 195 -5.93 12.50 -1.80
N GLU A 196 -6.99 13.18 -1.38
CA GLU A 196 -6.97 14.10 -0.25
C GLU A 196 -6.71 13.39 1.08
N GLU A 197 -6.27 14.17 2.07
CA GLU A 197 -5.89 13.66 3.39
C GLU A 197 -7.04 12.92 4.08
N LYS A 198 -8.29 13.38 3.92
CA LYS A 198 -9.49 12.70 4.44
C LYS A 198 -9.61 11.26 3.96
N ILE A 199 -9.30 10.98 2.70
CA ILE A 199 -9.35 9.61 2.14
C ILE A 199 -8.15 8.80 2.67
N LYS A 200 -6.97 9.43 2.75
CA LYS A 200 -5.76 8.80 3.31
C LYS A 200 -5.94 8.44 4.79
N ARG A 201 -6.67 9.22 5.58
CA ARG A 201 -7.05 8.90 6.97
C ARG A 201 -7.86 7.61 7.05
N VAL A 202 -8.87 7.44 6.20
CA VAL A 202 -9.65 6.19 6.13
C VAL A 202 -8.77 5.02 5.69
N ILE A 203 -7.90 5.21 4.69
CA ILE A 203 -6.95 4.17 4.27
C ILE A 203 -6.09 3.72 5.46
N ARG A 204 -5.50 4.66 6.21
CA ARG A 204 -4.67 4.34 7.37
C ARG A 204 -5.47 3.66 8.46
N LEU A 205 -6.71 4.08 8.70
CA LEU A 205 -7.61 3.45 9.67
C LEU A 205 -7.88 1.98 9.34
N ILE A 206 -8.25 1.68 8.09
CA ILE A 206 -8.51 0.29 7.68
C ILE A 206 -7.22 -0.53 7.68
N LYS A 207 -6.08 0.03 7.25
CA LYS A 207 -4.77 -0.63 7.35
C LYS A 207 -4.39 -0.95 8.80
N TYR A 208 -4.60 0.00 9.72
CA TYR A 208 -4.36 -0.21 11.14
C TYR A 208 -5.21 -1.37 11.66
N TRP A 209 -6.52 -1.34 11.40
CA TRP A 209 -7.44 -2.40 11.81
C TRP A 209 -7.04 -3.78 11.27
N ILE A 210 -6.69 -3.90 9.99
CA ILE A 210 -6.21 -5.14 9.38
C ILE A 210 -4.96 -5.66 10.10
N LYS A 211 -3.97 -4.78 10.34
CA LYS A 211 -2.70 -5.15 10.99
C LYS A 211 -2.91 -5.58 12.44
N THR A 212 -3.69 -4.83 13.23
CA THR A 212 -3.90 -5.12 14.66
C THR A 212 -4.78 -6.34 14.92
N ASN A 213 -5.58 -6.74 13.93
CA ASN A 213 -6.40 -7.96 13.96
C ASN A 213 -5.77 -9.13 13.20
N ASN A 214 -4.52 -8.98 12.75
CA ASN A 214 -3.74 -10.03 12.08
C ASN A 214 -4.41 -10.60 10.82
N HIS A 215 -5.13 -9.76 10.06
CA HIS A 215 -5.73 -10.13 8.77
C HIS A 215 -4.71 -9.98 7.62
N THR A 216 -3.53 -10.58 7.78
CA THR A 216 -2.34 -10.38 6.94
C THR A 216 -2.51 -10.78 5.48
N ILE A 217 -3.49 -11.63 5.16
CA ILE A 217 -3.88 -11.96 3.79
C ILE A 217 -4.39 -10.74 3.00
N ILE A 218 -4.92 -9.72 3.68
CA ILE A 218 -5.40 -8.49 3.06
C ILE A 218 -4.22 -7.51 2.90
N LYS A 219 -3.66 -7.46 1.69
CA LYS A 219 -2.51 -6.61 1.36
C LYS A 219 -2.88 -5.12 1.41
N SER A 220 -1.91 -4.28 1.75
CA SER A 220 -2.12 -2.81 1.85
C SER A 220 -2.70 -2.19 0.58
N ILE A 221 -2.27 -2.66 -0.61
CA ILE A 221 -2.80 -2.18 -1.90
C ILE A 221 -4.28 -2.52 -2.08
N ALA A 222 -4.74 -3.68 -1.62
CA ALA A 222 -6.14 -4.05 -1.67
C ALA A 222 -6.99 -3.13 -0.78
N VAL A 223 -6.48 -2.79 0.41
CA VAL A 223 -7.15 -1.83 1.31
C VAL A 223 -7.24 -0.44 0.67
N GLU A 224 -6.12 0.06 0.14
CA GLU A 224 -6.04 1.37 -0.51
C GLU A 224 -7.08 1.50 -1.63
N LEU A 225 -7.12 0.52 -2.53
CA LEU A 225 -8.04 0.49 -3.67
C LEU A 225 -9.50 0.24 -3.26
N LEU A 226 -9.74 -0.58 -2.24
CA LEU A 226 -11.08 -0.82 -1.70
C LEU A 226 -11.67 0.45 -1.09
N VAL A 227 -10.86 1.24 -0.36
CA VAL A 227 -11.28 2.52 0.22
C VAL A 227 -11.56 3.54 -0.88
N ILE A 228 -10.69 3.65 -1.88
CA ILE A 228 -10.89 4.56 -3.02
C ILE A 228 -12.17 4.21 -3.77
N GLY A 229 -12.37 2.95 -4.17
CA GLY A 229 -13.59 2.53 -4.85
C GLY A 229 -14.85 2.70 -4.00
N SER A 230 -14.75 2.53 -2.67
CA SER A 230 -15.86 2.81 -1.74
C SER A 230 -16.23 4.28 -1.70
N TRP A 231 -15.25 5.17 -1.72
CA TRP A 231 -15.47 6.62 -1.79
C TRP A 231 -16.08 7.03 -3.14
N GLU A 232 -15.63 6.44 -4.23
CA GLU A 232 -16.18 6.70 -5.57
C GLU A 232 -17.63 6.23 -5.71
N ASP A 233 -17.95 5.03 -5.24
CA ASP A 233 -19.32 4.49 -5.26
C ASP A 233 -20.31 5.31 -4.42
N LEU A 234 -19.81 6.02 -3.40
CA LEU A 234 -20.60 6.95 -2.59
C LEU A 234 -20.82 8.31 -3.27
N GLY A 235 -20.34 8.50 -4.51
CA GLY A 235 -20.44 9.77 -5.22
C GLY A 235 -19.40 10.80 -4.76
N LYS A 236 -18.24 10.35 -4.26
CA LYS A 236 -17.12 11.20 -3.83
C LYS A 236 -17.51 12.23 -2.76
N PRO A 237 -18.07 11.80 -1.61
CA PRO A 237 -18.50 12.73 -0.57
C PRO A 237 -17.34 13.57 -0.05
N ASP A 238 -17.59 14.87 0.13
CA ASP A 238 -16.58 15.85 0.55
C ASP A 238 -16.82 16.45 1.95
N SER A 239 -17.83 16.00 2.68
CA SER A 239 -18.11 16.49 4.04
C SER A 239 -17.25 15.85 5.12
N ASP A 240 -17.23 16.46 6.31
CA ASP A 240 -16.55 15.92 7.51
C ASP A 240 -17.06 14.53 7.94
N VAL A 241 -18.26 14.17 7.49
CA VAL A 241 -18.90 12.88 7.74
C VAL A 241 -18.46 11.79 6.76
N ALA A 242 -17.64 12.14 5.77
CA ALA A 242 -17.22 11.22 4.72
C ALA A 242 -16.40 10.04 5.28
N GLU A 243 -15.56 10.25 6.31
CA GLU A 243 -14.72 9.17 6.85
C GLU A 243 -15.54 7.95 7.32
N GLY A 244 -16.62 8.19 8.06
CA GLY A 244 -17.49 7.13 8.56
C GLY A 244 -18.33 6.49 7.48
N LYS A 245 -18.82 7.29 6.52
CA LYS A 245 -19.57 6.78 5.35
C LYS A 245 -18.67 5.88 4.48
N ILE A 246 -17.45 6.30 4.19
CA ILE A 246 -16.48 5.53 3.41
C ILE A 246 -16.09 4.26 4.18
N SER A 247 -15.74 4.39 5.47
CA SER A 247 -15.44 3.23 6.32
C SER A 247 -16.59 2.23 6.30
N LYS A 248 -17.84 2.72 6.40
CA LYS A 248 -19.03 1.90 6.32
C LYS A 248 -19.13 1.15 4.98
N MET A 249 -18.98 1.85 3.87
CA MET A 249 -19.01 1.23 2.55
C MET A 249 -17.92 0.14 2.39
N VAL A 250 -16.72 0.36 2.93
CA VAL A 250 -15.62 -0.63 2.90
C VAL A 250 -16.04 -1.95 3.55
N PHE A 251 -16.57 -1.91 4.77
CA PHE A 251 -16.99 -3.12 5.47
C PHE A 251 -18.25 -3.76 4.85
N GLU A 252 -19.16 -2.97 4.28
CA GLU A 252 -20.30 -3.51 3.51
C GLU A 252 -19.81 -4.27 2.27
N LYS A 253 -18.77 -3.78 1.59
CA LYS A 253 -18.10 -4.52 0.50
C LYS A 253 -17.41 -5.78 1.01
N LEU A 254 -16.68 -5.73 2.12
CA LEU A 254 -16.06 -6.93 2.72
C LEU A 254 -17.11 -7.97 3.13
N ARG A 255 -18.27 -7.55 3.64
CA ARG A 255 -19.40 -8.43 3.95
C ARG A 255 -19.97 -9.09 2.70
N ASN A 256 -20.10 -8.31 1.63
CA ASN A 256 -20.61 -8.75 0.35
C ASN A 256 -19.46 -9.06 -0.61
N PHE A 257 -18.39 -9.70 -0.10
CA PHE A 257 -17.11 -9.83 -0.81
C PHE A 257 -17.27 -10.36 -2.23
N GLY A 258 -18.08 -11.40 -2.44
CA GLY A 258 -18.33 -12.01 -3.75
C GLY A 258 -18.87 -11.06 -4.83
N ASN A 259 -19.39 -9.89 -4.45
CA ASN A 259 -19.93 -8.91 -5.39
C ASN A 259 -18.94 -7.81 -5.78
N ILE A 260 -17.75 -7.74 -5.16
CA ILE A 260 -16.74 -6.72 -5.44
C ILE A 260 -16.25 -6.82 -6.89
N ASN A 261 -16.24 -5.68 -7.59
CA ASN A 261 -15.82 -5.55 -8.98
C ASN A 261 -15.28 -4.14 -9.24
N LEU A 262 -14.07 -3.85 -8.77
CA LEU A 262 -13.45 -2.54 -8.90
C LEU A 262 -12.38 -2.53 -10.00
N SER A 263 -12.42 -1.52 -10.85
CA SER A 263 -11.43 -1.23 -11.88
C SER A 263 -11.45 0.27 -12.24
N TRP A 264 -10.35 0.74 -12.83
CA TRP A 264 -10.14 2.15 -13.16
C TRP A 264 -9.58 2.28 -14.58
N SER A 265 -9.89 3.37 -15.28
CA SER A 265 -9.43 3.64 -16.65
C SER A 265 -8.28 4.66 -16.75
N ASN A 266 -7.56 4.91 -15.64
CA ASN A 266 -6.54 5.96 -15.58
C ASN A 266 -5.29 5.68 -16.41
N TYR A 267 -4.89 4.42 -16.56
CA TYR A 267 -3.65 4.02 -17.24
C TYR A 267 -3.85 2.92 -18.29
N TYR A 268 -5.08 2.44 -18.44
CA TYR A 268 -5.53 1.51 -19.48
C TYR A 268 -7.05 1.43 -19.47
N GLU A 269 -7.69 1.05 -20.57
CA GLU A 269 -9.13 0.76 -20.57
C GLU A 269 -9.40 -0.68 -20.11
N PRO A 270 -10.12 -0.94 -19.00
CA PRO A 270 -10.33 -2.30 -18.50
C PRO A 270 -11.00 -3.25 -19.49
N THR A 271 -11.79 -2.73 -20.42
CA THR A 271 -12.46 -3.51 -21.47
C THR A 271 -11.50 -4.07 -22.52
N ASP A 272 -10.29 -3.54 -22.63
CA ASP A 272 -9.27 -4.00 -23.58
C ASP A 272 -8.48 -5.23 -23.07
N TYR A 273 -8.74 -5.64 -21.83
CA TYR A 273 -7.99 -6.68 -21.14
C TYR A 273 -8.91 -7.77 -20.55
N PRO A 274 -8.37 -8.97 -20.25
CA PRO A 274 -9.17 -10.02 -19.61
C PRO A 274 -9.70 -9.59 -18.24
N ILE A 275 -11.03 -9.51 -18.12
CA ILE A 275 -11.69 -9.21 -16.84
C ILE A 275 -11.81 -10.53 -16.04
N PRO A 276 -11.26 -10.60 -14.81
CA PRO A 276 -11.40 -11.78 -13.97
C PRO A 276 -12.87 -11.97 -13.49
N PRO A 277 -13.26 -13.20 -13.12
CA PRO A 277 -14.56 -13.42 -12.48
C PRO A 277 -14.62 -12.67 -11.15
N LYS A 278 -15.83 -12.26 -10.73
CA LYS A 278 -16.03 -11.67 -9.41
C LYS A 278 -15.69 -12.69 -8.30
N PRO A 279 -15.12 -12.25 -7.18
CA PRO A 279 -14.74 -10.87 -6.87
C PRO A 279 -13.35 -10.45 -7.36
N TYR A 280 -13.23 -9.19 -7.78
CA TYR A 280 -11.96 -8.61 -8.20
C TYR A 280 -11.78 -7.13 -7.82
N ILE A 281 -10.52 -6.76 -7.63
CA ILE A 281 -10.04 -5.38 -7.61
C ILE A 281 -8.82 -5.36 -8.53
N LEU A 282 -8.97 -4.80 -9.73
CA LEU A 282 -7.86 -4.69 -10.68
C LEU A 282 -6.93 -3.55 -10.24
N ASP A 283 -5.63 -3.80 -10.26
CA ASP A 283 -4.61 -2.79 -10.01
C ASP A 283 -4.72 -1.68 -11.08
N PRO A 284 -4.91 -0.40 -10.72
CA PRO A 284 -5.18 0.68 -11.68
C PRO A 284 -4.05 0.88 -12.71
N VAL A 285 -2.87 0.31 -12.49
CA VAL A 285 -1.73 0.41 -13.41
C VAL A 285 -1.37 -0.91 -14.08
N ASP A 286 -1.89 -2.05 -13.62
CA ASP A 286 -1.56 -3.39 -14.11
C ASP A 286 -2.86 -4.18 -14.40
N PRO A 287 -3.28 -4.26 -15.68
CA PRO A 287 -4.54 -4.89 -16.07
C PRO A 287 -4.60 -6.39 -15.79
N TYR A 288 -3.46 -7.03 -15.52
CA TYR A 288 -3.38 -8.46 -15.27
C TYR A 288 -3.31 -8.80 -13.77
N ASN A 289 -3.29 -7.79 -12.90
CA ASN A 289 -3.15 -7.96 -11.46
C ASN A 289 -4.48 -7.73 -10.72
N ASN A 290 -5.20 -8.81 -10.42
CA ASN A 290 -6.24 -8.78 -9.40
C ASN A 290 -5.59 -8.76 -8.01
N VAL A 291 -5.60 -7.60 -7.34
CA VAL A 291 -4.88 -7.41 -6.07
C VAL A 291 -5.48 -8.21 -4.91
N ILE A 292 -6.70 -8.73 -5.07
CA ILE A 292 -7.37 -9.62 -4.12
C ILE A 292 -7.38 -11.09 -4.55
N SER A 293 -6.64 -11.48 -5.59
CA SER A 293 -6.62 -12.87 -6.11
C SER A 293 -6.37 -13.92 -5.05
N GLU A 294 -5.44 -13.67 -4.12
CA GLU A 294 -5.15 -14.57 -3.00
C GLU A 294 -6.37 -14.74 -2.09
N ILE A 295 -7.02 -13.63 -1.70
CA ILE A 295 -8.24 -13.65 -0.88
C ILE A 295 -9.36 -14.37 -1.62
N THR A 296 -9.55 -14.09 -2.91
CA THR A 296 -10.55 -14.74 -3.75
C THR A 296 -10.35 -16.25 -3.81
N ASN A 297 -9.10 -16.73 -3.90
CA ASN A 297 -8.82 -18.16 -3.92
C ASN A 297 -9.22 -18.85 -2.61
N HIS A 298 -8.87 -18.26 -1.46
CA HIS A 298 -9.26 -18.82 -0.15
C HIS A 298 -10.77 -18.70 0.10
N TYR A 299 -11.39 -17.61 -0.36
CA TYR A 299 -12.84 -17.42 -0.27
C TYR A 299 -13.62 -18.46 -1.08
N CYS A 300 -13.22 -18.72 -2.33
CA CYS A 300 -13.87 -19.73 -3.17
C CYS A 300 -13.70 -21.17 -2.67
N ARG A 301 -12.75 -21.42 -1.75
CA ARG A 301 -12.53 -22.72 -1.10
C ARG A 301 -13.17 -22.81 0.29
N ASP A 302 -13.92 -21.79 0.71
CA ASP A 302 -14.48 -21.66 2.06
C ASP A 302 -13.42 -21.69 3.17
N GLU A 303 -12.16 -21.38 2.85
CA GLU A 303 -11.03 -21.37 3.79
C GLU A 303 -10.91 -20.02 4.51
N TYR A 304 -11.46 -18.95 3.93
CA TYR A 304 -11.40 -17.61 4.47
C TYR A 304 -12.62 -16.78 4.09
N VAL A 305 -13.29 -16.20 5.07
CA VAL A 305 -14.32 -15.17 4.86
C VAL A 305 -13.72 -13.83 5.27
N PRO A 306 -13.70 -12.82 4.38
CA PRO A 306 -13.22 -11.51 4.74
C PRO A 306 -13.93 -10.96 5.97
N PRO A 307 -13.18 -10.41 6.93
CA PRO A 307 -13.73 -9.89 8.17
C PRO A 307 -14.68 -8.73 7.87
N ALA A 308 -15.95 -8.95 8.18
CA ALA A 308 -16.99 -7.94 8.10
C ALA A 308 -17.50 -7.65 9.52
N ASP A 309 -16.73 -6.90 10.28
CA ASP A 309 -17.08 -6.60 11.67
C ASP A 309 -18.20 -5.54 11.73
N MET A 310 -19.44 -6.01 11.69
CA MET A 310 -20.63 -5.15 11.74
C MET A 310 -20.85 -4.49 13.10
N GLU A 311 -20.20 -4.95 14.17
CA GLU A 311 -20.22 -4.22 15.43
C GLU A 311 -19.27 -3.03 15.36
N VAL A 312 -18.06 -3.20 14.80
CA VAL A 312 -17.09 -2.10 14.57
C VAL A 312 -17.76 -0.98 13.80
N MET A 313 -18.58 -1.36 12.83
CA MET A 313 -19.38 -0.50 11.98
C MET A 313 -20.45 0.31 12.69
N LYS A 314 -21.22 -0.34 13.58
CA LYS A 314 -22.20 0.37 14.42
C LYS A 314 -21.51 1.39 15.31
N LYS A 315 -20.31 1.07 15.83
CA LYS A 315 -19.53 2.00 16.66
C LYS A 315 -18.93 3.16 15.86
N VAL A 316 -18.31 2.91 14.71
CA VAL A 316 -17.81 3.97 13.80
C VAL A 316 -18.93 4.92 13.42
N SER A 317 -20.06 4.38 12.97
CA SER A 317 -21.22 5.19 12.57
C SER A 317 -21.78 6.00 13.74
N LYS A 318 -21.82 5.41 14.95
CA LYS A 318 -22.27 6.10 16.16
C LYS A 318 -21.32 7.24 16.55
N LEU A 319 -20.01 7.00 16.61
CA LEU A 319 -19.01 8.01 16.96
C LEU A 319 -19.02 9.19 15.98
N GLN A 320 -19.26 8.93 14.68
CA GLN A 320 -19.47 9.98 13.68
C GLN A 320 -20.75 10.78 13.98
N SER A 321 -21.87 10.09 14.17
CA SER A 321 -23.18 10.73 14.40
C SER A 321 -23.26 11.55 15.69
N ASP A 322 -22.53 11.13 16.73
CA ASP A 322 -22.46 11.85 18.00
C ASP A 322 -21.59 13.14 17.84
N ALA A 323 -20.56 13.11 16.99
CA ALA A 323 -19.77 14.30 16.66
C ALA A 323 -20.56 15.32 15.82
N GLU A 324 -21.37 14.85 14.87
CA GLU A 324 -22.26 15.70 14.05
C GLU A 324 -23.30 16.41 14.91
N ARG A 325 -24.02 15.67 15.78
CA ARG A 325 -25.00 16.25 16.71
C ARG A 325 -24.40 17.25 17.69
N ALA A 326 -23.13 17.06 18.06
CA ALA A 326 -22.43 18.02 18.91
C ALA A 326 -22.08 19.31 18.16
N PHE A 327 -21.91 19.29 16.84
CA PHE A 327 -21.63 20.48 16.03
C PHE A 327 -22.91 21.29 15.74
N ASP A 328 -24.00 20.61 15.41
CA ASP A 328 -25.30 21.25 15.11
C ASP A 328 -25.97 21.89 16.34
N GLY A 329 -25.54 21.52 17.55
CA GLY A 329 -26.07 22.06 18.82
C GLY A 329 -25.44 23.38 19.27
N PHE A 330 -24.52 23.95 18.50
CA PHE A 330 -23.85 25.23 18.79
C PHE A 330 -24.19 26.36 17.80
N GLU A 331 -25.10 26.15 16.83
CA GLU A 331 -25.74 27.23 16.04
C GLU A 331 -27.04 27.74 16.70
#